data_AF-A0A8T4T3W2-F1
#
_entry.id   AF-A0A8T4T3W2-F1
#
_cell.length_a   1.000
_cell.length_b   1.000
_cell.length_c   1.000
_cell.angle_alpha   90.00
_cell.angle_beta   90.00
_cell.angle_gamma   90.00
#
_symmetry.space_group_name_H-M   'P 1'
#
loop_
_entity.id
_entity.type
_entity.pdbx_description
1 polymer ?
#
loop_
_entity_poly.entity_id
_entity_poly.type
_entity_poly.pdbx_seq_one_letter_code
_entity_poly.pdbx_strand_id
1 'polypeptide(L)'
;MGFSEDNISKAILSILNQSDEPYETKEILELTGKFISGVTRVKLLYRLNLLRAESQIKGKFVGPGKGVWIWWKIDKFKKDIKGSRI
;
A
#
# COMPACT_ATOMS: atom_id res chain seq x y z
N MET A 1 -23.92 1.23 -3.23
CA MET A 1 -23.00 0.28 -2.57
C MET A 1 -21.58 0.84 -2.62
N GLY A 2 -21.26 1.95 -1.91
CA GLY A 2 -20.08 2.73 -2.31
C GLY A 2 -19.47 3.74 -1.31
N PHE A 3 -19.52 3.51 0.01
CA PHE A 3 -18.89 4.43 0.97
C PHE A 3 -17.76 3.79 1.80
N SER A 4 -17.90 2.55 2.28
CA SER A 4 -16.85 1.95 3.13
C SER A 4 -15.63 1.46 2.37
N GLU A 5 -15.82 1.04 1.11
CA GLU A 5 -14.74 0.54 0.26
C GLU A 5 -13.75 1.65 -0.12
N ASP A 6 -14.29 2.83 -0.39
CA ASP A 6 -13.54 4.05 -0.70
C ASP A 6 -12.73 4.54 0.52
N ASN A 7 -13.29 4.43 1.72
CA ASN A 7 -12.58 4.81 2.96
C ASN A 7 -11.33 3.94 3.22
N ILE A 8 -11.40 2.63 2.95
CA ILE A 8 -10.23 1.74 3.09
C ILE A 8 -9.14 2.13 2.09
N SER A 9 -9.51 2.38 0.84
CA SER A 9 -8.56 2.81 -0.20
C SER A 9 -7.88 4.14 0.18
N LYS A 10 -8.65 5.14 0.62
CA LYS A 10 -8.13 6.43 1.10
C LYS A 10 -7.17 6.27 2.28
N ALA A 11 -7.51 5.42 3.25
CA ALA A 11 -6.66 5.14 4.39
C ALA A 11 -5.33 4.49 3.97
N ILE A 12 -5.37 3.48 3.09
CA ILE A 12 -4.16 2.84 2.54
C ILE A 12 -3.26 3.87 1.85
N LEU A 13 -3.82 4.70 0.96
CA LEU A 13 -3.05 5.71 0.23
C LEU A 13 -2.43 6.73 1.20
N SER A 14 -3.18 7.15 2.22
CA SER A 14 -2.67 8.05 3.25
C SER A 14 -1.49 7.44 4.01
N ILE A 15 -1.62 6.19 4.48
CA ILE A 15 -0.56 5.45 5.18
C ILE A 15 0.71 5.34 4.31
N LEU A 16 0.56 4.92 3.05
CA LEU A 16 1.71 4.71 2.16
C LEU A 16 2.37 6.02 1.70
N ASN A 17 1.62 7.12 1.64
CA ASN A 17 2.18 8.42 1.26
C ASN A 17 2.92 9.12 2.40
N GLN A 18 2.58 8.80 3.66
CA GLN A 18 3.23 9.37 4.85
C GLN A 18 4.61 8.77 5.16
N SER A 19 5.01 7.70 4.48
CA SER A 19 6.26 7.01 4.74
C SER A 19 7.05 6.74 3.46
N ASP A 20 8.37 6.80 3.59
CA ASP A 20 9.29 6.32 2.56
C ASP A 20 9.62 4.83 2.72
N GLU A 21 9.25 4.22 3.84
CA GLU A 21 9.47 2.81 4.13
C GLU A 21 8.36 1.92 3.55
N PRO A 22 8.66 0.66 3.22
CA PRO A 22 7.66 -0.25 2.70
C PRO A 22 6.97 -0.98 3.86
N TYR A 23 5.70 -1.32 3.71
CA TYR A 23 4.93 -1.99 4.75
C TYR A 23 4.50 -3.39 4.35
N GLU A 24 4.47 -4.28 5.32
CA GLU A 24 3.76 -5.55 5.20
C GLU A 24 2.24 -5.36 5.30
N THR A 25 1.48 -6.29 4.73
CA THR A 25 0.00 -6.27 4.84
C THR A 25 -0.49 -6.21 6.29
N LYS A 26 0.25 -6.82 7.24
CA LYS A 26 -0.13 -6.82 8.67
C LYS A 26 -0.03 -5.41 9.27
N GLU A 27 1.03 -4.68 8.96
CA GLU A 27 1.23 -3.32 9.46
C GLU A 27 0.17 -2.36 8.92
N ILE A 28 -0.13 -2.46 7.61
CA ILE A 28 -1.21 -1.66 7.01
C ILE A 28 -2.56 -2.00 7.64
N LEU A 29 -2.82 -3.27 7.98
CA LEU A 29 -4.04 -3.68 8.66
C LEU A 29 -4.17 -3.05 10.05
N GLU A 30 -3.11 -3.11 10.85
CA GLU A 30 -3.07 -2.50 12.18
C GLU A 30 -3.26 -0.98 12.12
N LEU A 31 -2.61 -0.31 11.16
CA LEU A 31 -2.75 1.14 10.97
C LEU A 31 -4.15 1.52 10.48
N THR A 32 -4.70 0.79 9.51
CA THR A 32 -6.05 1.04 9.00
C THR A 32 -7.11 0.79 10.08
N GLY A 33 -6.91 -0.24 10.91
CA GLY A 33 -7.80 -0.60 12.01
C GLY A 33 -7.94 0.47 13.11
N LYS A 34 -6.97 1.41 13.22
CA LYS A 34 -7.08 2.57 14.13
C LYS A 34 -8.14 3.58 13.69
N PHE A 35 -8.47 3.62 12.40
CA PHE A 35 -9.39 4.61 11.83
C PHE A 35 -10.68 3.99 11.31
N ILE A 36 -10.65 2.72 10.92
CA ILE A 36 -11.78 2.01 10.31
C ILE A 36 -12.00 0.69 11.04
N SER A 37 -13.12 0.58 11.74
CA SER A 37 -13.51 -0.65 12.42
C SER A 37 -13.97 -1.73 11.44
N GLY A 38 -13.74 -3.00 11.77
CA GLY A 38 -14.24 -4.14 10.98
C GLY A 38 -13.51 -4.42 9.67
N VAL A 39 -12.34 -3.81 9.44
CA VAL A 39 -11.48 -4.16 8.29
C VAL A 39 -10.85 -5.52 8.53
N THR A 40 -11.09 -6.45 7.60
CA THR A 40 -10.46 -7.77 7.64
C THR A 40 -9.23 -7.80 6.74
N ARG A 41 -8.30 -8.72 7.04
CA ARG A 41 -7.11 -8.95 6.19
C ARG A 41 -7.47 -9.21 4.73
N VAL A 42 -8.54 -9.98 4.48
CA VAL A 42 -9.01 -10.30 3.12
C VAL A 42 -9.49 -9.04 2.40
N LYS A 43 -10.32 -8.21 3.04
CA LYS A 43 -10.80 -6.95 2.46
C LYS A 43 -9.65 -5.98 2.18
N LEU A 44 -8.72 -5.85 3.11
CA LEU A 44 -7.55 -4.99 2.94
C LEU A 44 -6.67 -5.46 1.78
N LEU A 45 -6.36 -6.76 1.71
CA LEU A 45 -5.53 -7.34 0.66
C LEU A 45 -6.18 -7.21 -0.72
N TYR A 46 -7.51 -7.36 -0.80
CA TYR A 46 -8.25 -7.11 -2.03
C TYR A 46 -8.08 -5.65 -2.50
N ARG A 47 -8.22 -4.68 -1.59
CA ARG A 47 -8.03 -3.25 -1.91
C ARG A 47 -6.61 -2.91 -2.32
N LEU A 48 -5.61 -3.44 -1.60
CA LEU A 48 -4.20 -3.28 -1.98
C LEU A 48 -3.91 -3.78 -3.39
N ASN A 49 -4.51 -4.91 -3.79
CA ASN A 49 -4.36 -5.42 -5.15
C ASN A 49 -5.06 -4.56 -6.20
N LEU A 50 -6.25 -4.03 -5.91
CA LEU A 50 -6.92 -3.08 -6.82
C LEU A 50 -6.10 -1.81 -7.01
N LEU A 51 -5.66 -1.17 -5.92
CA LEU A 51 -4.83 0.03 -5.97
C LEU A 51 -3.52 -0.21 -6.74
N ARG A 52 -2.94 -1.41 -6.61
CA ARG A 52 -1.76 -1.82 -7.38
C ARG A 52 -2.08 -2.01 -8.86
N ALA A 53 -3.22 -2.62 -9.20
CA ALA A 53 -3.67 -2.79 -10.59
C ALA A 53 -3.95 -1.44 -11.27
N GLU A 54 -4.48 -0.47 -10.52
CA GLU A 54 -4.72 0.92 -10.93
C GLU A 54 -3.44 1.78 -10.93
N SER A 55 -2.27 1.18 -10.67
CA SER A 55 -0.99 1.87 -10.60
C SER A 55 -0.92 3.01 -9.56
N GLN A 56 -1.78 3.02 -8.54
CA GLN A 56 -1.73 4.01 -7.47
C GLN A 56 -0.66 3.68 -6.42
N ILE A 57 -0.36 2.39 -6.25
CA ILE A 57 0.66 1.90 -5.33
C ILE A 57 1.50 0.81 -6.00
N LYS A 58 2.61 0.45 -5.37
CA LYS A 58 3.43 -0.69 -5.77
C LYS A 58 3.41 -1.74 -4.65
N GLY A 59 3.61 -2.99 -5.04
CA GLY A 59 3.77 -4.07 -4.09
C GLY A 59 4.40 -5.30 -4.72
N LYS A 60 5.07 -6.10 -3.88
CA LYS A 60 5.72 -7.34 -4.28
C LYS A 60 5.48 -8.41 -3.22
N PHE A 61 5.16 -9.61 -3.69
CA PHE A 61 5.16 -10.80 -2.85
C PHE A 61 6.61 -11.29 -2.66
N VAL A 62 7.03 -11.43 -1.41
CA VAL A 62 8.32 -12.00 -1.03
C VAL A 62 8.08 -13.45 -0.65
N GLY A 63 8.63 -14.35 -1.48
CA GLY A 63 8.23 -15.75 -1.63
C GLY A 63 8.50 -16.71 -0.45
N PRO A 64 8.72 -18.00 -0.74
CA PRO A 64 8.34 -19.14 0.12
C PRO A 64 9.01 -19.23 1.51
N GLY A 65 10.02 -18.40 1.78
CA GLY A 65 10.61 -18.28 3.12
C GLY A 65 9.86 -17.34 4.07
N LYS A 66 9.13 -16.35 3.54
CA LYS A 66 8.39 -15.37 4.36
C LYS A 66 6.89 -15.36 4.08
N GLY A 67 6.48 -15.56 2.82
CA GLY A 67 5.06 -15.60 2.46
C GLY A 67 4.33 -14.28 2.69
N VAL A 68 5.03 -13.15 2.58
CA VAL A 68 4.49 -11.80 2.88
C VAL A 68 4.42 -10.93 1.64
N TRP A 69 3.42 -10.07 1.61
CA TRP A 69 3.35 -8.96 0.66
C TRP A 69 3.95 -7.71 1.29
N ILE A 70 4.76 -7.01 0.51
CA ILE A 70 5.35 -5.72 0.85
C ILE A 70 4.76 -4.66 -0.09
N TRP A 71 4.37 -3.50 0.43
CA TRP A 71 3.67 -2.43 -0.29
C TRP A 71 4.32 -1.06 -0.07
N TRP A 72 4.28 -0.19 -1.07
CA TRP A 72 4.88 1.15 -1.00
C TRP A 72 4.27 2.13 -2.01
N LYS A 73 4.48 3.43 -1.79
CA LYS A 73 4.06 4.50 -2.71
C LYS A 73 4.77 4.43 -4.06
N ILE A 74 4.11 4.88 -5.12
CA ILE A 74 4.58 4.71 -6.50
C ILE A 74 5.97 5.31 -6.76
N ASP A 75 6.27 6.43 -6.11
CA ASP A 75 7.46 7.26 -6.36
C ASP A 75 8.68 6.87 -5.52
N LYS A 76 8.57 5.88 -4.64
CA LYS A 76 9.63 5.47 -3.70
C LYS A 76 11.01 5.26 -4.34
N PHE A 77 11.07 4.80 -5.58
CA PHE A 77 12.32 4.47 -6.28
C PHE A 77 12.55 5.31 -7.54
N LYS A 78 11.84 6.43 -7.72
CA LYS A 78 12.19 7.36 -8.80
C LYS A 78 13.52 8.00 -8.42
N LYS A 79 14.61 7.57 -9.08
CA LYS A 79 15.87 8.32 -9.06
C LYS A 79 15.58 9.73 -9.58
N ASP A 80 16.00 10.74 -8.84
CA ASP A 80 16.10 12.10 -9.37
C ASP A 80 17.02 12.08 -10.60
N ILE A 81 16.45 12.07 -11.80
CA ILE A 81 17.21 12.37 -13.02
C ILE A 81 17.34 13.89 -13.08
N LYS A 82 18.11 14.46 -12.15
CA LYS A 82 18.59 15.84 -12.20
C LYS A 82 20.10 15.82 -11.99
N GLY A 83 20.84 15.53 -13.05
CA GLY A 83 22.30 15.63 -13.00
C GLY A 83 23.06 14.73 -13.97
N SER A 84 22.66 14.65 -15.23
CA SER A 84 23.59 14.23 -16.29
C SER A 84 23.71 15.37 -17.28
N ARG A 85 24.41 16.44 -16.86
CA ARG A 85 25.07 17.35 -17.79
C ARG A 85 26.47 16.79 -17.99
N ILE A 86 26.70 16.23 -19.17
CA ILE A 86 28.01 16.15 -19.79
C ILE A 86 27.86 16.81 -21.16
#